data_AF-A0A142D0S1-F1
#
_entry.id   AF-A0A142D0S1-F1
#
_cell.length_a   1.000
_cell.length_b   1.000
_cell.length_c   1.000
_cell.angle_alpha   90.00
_cell.angle_beta   90.00
_cell.angle_gamma   90.00
#
_symmetry.space_group_name_H-M   'P 1'
#
loop_
_entity.id
_entity.type
_entity.pdbx_description
1 polymer ?
#
loop_
_entity_poly.entity_id
_entity_poly.type
_entity_poly.pdbx_seq_one_letter_code
_entity_poly.pdbx_strand_id
1 'polypeptide(L)'
;MMTGFEKSNGKRYSDHYYLLEWRNHRGVDEGLAHISRGGRLLSYDPGLVVWYVDEGYDNNWTGVHPGEGFLGVVDADQHTLKWSGNTTASTRYQVHDAAFSLQKGASFRVAINGSQLIDNDTSPTPVFDDSRSYDNKGAVDAGRNVPNYGLKIRVIGESADRTAARVLIYR
;
A
#
# COMPACT_ATOMS: atom_id res chain seq x y z
N MET A 1 -20.51 -38.75 12.37
CA MET A 1 -20.62 -37.28 12.22
C MET A 1 -19.27 -36.77 11.76
N MET A 2 -19.23 -36.00 10.69
CA MET A 2 -18.03 -35.27 10.26
C MET A 2 -18.06 -33.90 10.96
N THR A 3 -17.35 -33.75 12.06
CA THR A 3 -17.20 -32.45 12.74
C THR A 3 -15.97 -31.76 12.16
N GLY A 4 -16.17 -30.72 11.35
CA GLY A 4 -15.10 -29.97 10.68
C GLY A 4 -14.66 -30.50 9.31
N PHE A 5 -15.25 -31.60 8.83
CA PHE A 5 -15.06 -32.09 7.46
C PHE A 5 -16.30 -31.82 6.63
N GLU A 6 -16.11 -31.36 5.41
CA GLU A 6 -17.18 -31.15 4.43
C GLU A 6 -16.95 -31.97 3.17
N LYS A 7 -18.05 -32.31 2.48
CA LYS A 7 -17.97 -32.96 1.18
C LYS A 7 -17.56 -31.92 0.13
N SER A 8 -16.28 -31.93 -0.24
CA SER A 8 -15.73 -30.99 -1.23
C SER A 8 -15.98 -31.44 -2.67
N ASN A 9 -16.12 -30.46 -3.56
CA ASN A 9 -16.11 -30.64 -5.02
C ASN A 9 -14.75 -30.21 -5.64
N GLY A 10 -13.72 -29.99 -4.82
CA GLY A 10 -12.40 -29.50 -5.24
C GLY A 10 -12.30 -27.97 -5.35
N LYS A 11 -13.36 -27.22 -5.03
CA LYS A 11 -13.33 -25.76 -4.92
C LYS A 11 -13.42 -25.34 -3.46
N ARG A 12 -12.74 -24.25 -3.12
CA ARG A 12 -12.83 -23.56 -1.84
C ARG A 12 -13.17 -22.10 -2.10
N TYR A 13 -14.06 -21.57 -1.28
CA TYR A 13 -14.34 -20.14 -1.22
C TYR A 13 -13.73 -19.62 0.08
N SER A 14 -13.20 -18.41 0.04
CA SER A 14 -12.60 -17.73 1.18
C SER A 14 -13.12 -16.30 1.24
N ASP A 15 -13.17 -15.77 2.46
CA ASP A 15 -13.53 -14.38 2.66
C ASP A 15 -12.35 -13.48 2.25
N HIS A 16 -12.69 -12.30 1.76
CA HIS A 16 -11.73 -11.29 1.37
C HIS A 16 -12.42 -9.93 1.41
N TYR A 17 -11.70 -8.90 1.82
CA TYR A 17 -12.28 -7.59 2.07
C TYR A 17 -11.22 -6.49 2.08
N TYR A 18 -11.67 -5.25 1.99
CA TYR A 18 -10.81 -4.08 2.16
C TYR A 18 -10.92 -3.52 3.58
N LEU A 19 -9.80 -3.08 4.14
CA LEU A 19 -9.77 -2.21 5.32
C LEU A 19 -9.34 -0.81 4.87
N LEU A 20 -10.08 0.19 5.35
CA LEU A 20 -9.84 1.59 5.03
C LEU A 20 -9.48 2.32 6.32
N GLU A 21 -8.28 2.88 6.38
CA GLU A 21 -7.81 3.64 7.54
C GLU A 21 -7.26 4.99 7.11
N TRP A 22 -7.50 6.02 7.92
CA TRP A 22 -6.88 7.33 7.74
C TRP A 22 -5.66 7.45 8.65
N ARG A 23 -4.47 7.53 8.08
CA ARG A 23 -3.19 7.60 8.80
C ARG A 23 -2.61 9.01 8.70
N ASN A 24 -2.03 9.51 9.78
CA ASN A 24 -1.38 10.81 9.84
C ASN A 24 -0.14 10.76 10.73
N HIS A 25 0.52 11.90 11.00
CA HIS A 25 1.70 11.94 11.87
C HIS A 25 1.36 12.49 13.26
N ARG A 26 0.31 11.97 13.89
CA ARG A 26 -0.12 12.36 15.25
C ARG A 26 -0.12 11.17 16.19
N GLY A 27 0.25 11.39 17.45
CA GLY A 27 0.21 10.34 18.47
C GLY A 27 1.15 9.20 18.12
N VAL A 28 0.66 7.96 18.13
CA VAL A 28 1.49 6.77 17.85
C VAL A 28 2.07 6.81 16.42
N ASP A 29 1.35 7.39 15.46
CA ASP A 29 1.79 7.45 14.07
C ASP A 29 2.81 8.57 13.78
N GLU A 30 3.21 9.38 14.77
CA GLU A 30 4.37 10.29 14.63
C GLU A 30 5.63 9.55 14.21
N GLY A 31 5.75 8.27 14.58
CA GLY A 31 6.83 7.39 14.14
C GLY A 31 6.90 7.19 12.63
N LEU A 32 5.78 7.31 11.91
CA LEU A 32 5.75 7.19 10.44
C LEU A 32 6.52 8.30 9.74
N ALA A 33 6.72 9.46 10.38
CA ALA A 33 7.54 10.55 9.87
C ALA A 33 9.04 10.43 10.22
N HIS A 34 9.39 9.52 11.14
CA HIS A 34 10.70 9.50 11.80
C HIS A 34 11.36 8.10 11.76
N ILE A 35 11.33 7.43 10.61
CA ILE A 35 11.90 6.09 10.46
C ILE A 35 13.39 6.19 10.11
N SER A 36 14.28 5.89 11.06
CA SER A 36 15.72 5.97 10.84
C SER A 36 16.22 4.90 9.84
N ARG A 37 16.83 5.34 8.72
CA ARG A 37 17.45 4.50 7.68
C ARG A 37 18.71 5.16 7.14
N GLY A 38 19.86 4.50 7.31
CA GLY A 38 21.15 4.98 6.80
C GLY A 38 21.54 6.39 7.27
N GLY A 39 21.15 6.77 8.49
CA GLY A 39 21.44 8.09 9.04
C GLY A 39 20.51 9.21 8.57
N ARG A 40 19.43 8.89 7.84
CA ARG A 40 18.34 9.81 7.48
C ARG A 40 17.00 9.30 7.96
N LEU A 41 16.02 10.20 8.05
CA LEU A 41 14.65 9.85 8.39
C LEU A 41 13.83 9.62 7.12
N LEU A 42 13.23 8.45 7.03
CA LEU A 42 12.20 8.09 6.08
C LEU A 42 10.84 8.51 6.67
N SER A 43 9.99 9.12 5.83
CA SER A 43 8.60 9.40 6.14
C SER A 43 7.69 8.59 5.23
N TYR A 44 6.63 8.01 5.80
CA TYR A 44 5.50 7.51 5.03
C TYR A 44 4.47 8.62 4.87
N ASP A 45 3.81 8.67 3.72
CA ASP A 45 2.83 9.71 3.45
C ASP A 45 1.55 9.49 4.25
N PRO A 46 1.02 10.57 4.85
CA PRO A 46 -0.29 10.53 5.50
C PRO A 46 -1.41 10.54 4.46
N GLY A 47 -2.54 9.91 4.78
CA GLY A 47 -3.70 9.81 3.90
C GLY A 47 -4.56 8.58 4.19
N LEU A 48 -5.40 8.23 3.22
CA LEU A 48 -6.20 7.01 3.23
C LEU A 48 -5.33 5.83 2.81
N VAL A 49 -5.07 4.90 3.73
CA VAL A 49 -4.42 3.64 3.42
C VAL A 49 -5.49 2.59 3.12
N VAL A 50 -5.37 1.94 1.97
CA VAL A 50 -6.25 0.85 1.54
C VAL A 50 -5.50 -0.46 1.74
N TRP A 51 -6.03 -1.34 2.55
CA TRP A 51 -5.52 -2.70 2.72
C TRP A 51 -6.45 -3.68 2.02
N TYR A 52 -5.89 -4.69 1.38
CA TYR A 52 -6.64 -5.83 0.86
C TYR A 52 -6.29 -7.08 1.66
N VAL A 53 -7.30 -7.71 2.26
CA VAL A 53 -7.20 -8.95 3.05
C VAL A 53 -7.77 -10.09 2.22
N ASP A 54 -7.05 -11.21 2.15
CA ASP A 54 -7.49 -12.42 1.45
C ASP A 54 -7.26 -13.66 2.33
N GLU A 55 -8.34 -14.19 2.91
CA GLU A 55 -8.29 -15.38 3.78
C GLU A 55 -8.09 -16.69 2.99
N GLY A 56 -7.97 -16.60 1.66
CA GLY A 56 -7.51 -17.69 0.82
C GLY A 56 -6.04 -18.04 1.06
N TYR A 57 -5.27 -17.09 1.61
CA TYR A 57 -3.86 -17.22 1.98
C TYR A 57 -3.70 -17.25 3.50
N ASP A 58 -2.71 -17.99 3.99
CA ASP A 58 -2.33 -18.05 5.41
C ASP A 58 -0.98 -17.36 5.70
N ASN A 59 -0.38 -16.74 4.67
CA ASN A 59 0.95 -16.14 4.73
C ASN A 59 1.07 -14.96 3.74
N ASN A 60 2.18 -14.22 3.83
CA ASN A 60 2.54 -13.09 2.96
C ASN A 60 3.88 -13.32 2.26
N TRP A 61 4.14 -14.53 1.76
CA TRP A 61 5.38 -14.85 1.04
C TRP A 61 5.35 -14.35 -0.41
N THR A 62 5.41 -13.03 -0.58
CA THR A 62 5.31 -12.38 -1.91
C THR A 62 6.42 -12.79 -2.88
N GLY A 63 7.56 -13.29 -2.41
CA GLY A 63 8.58 -13.87 -3.30
C GLY A 63 8.18 -15.21 -3.94
N VAL A 64 7.19 -15.90 -3.39
CA VAL A 64 6.60 -17.15 -3.94
C VAL A 64 5.36 -16.83 -4.76
N HIS A 65 4.52 -15.91 -4.27
CA HIS A 65 3.29 -15.47 -4.92
C HIS A 65 3.21 -13.93 -4.98
N PRO A 66 3.93 -13.29 -5.93
CA PRO A 66 3.96 -11.83 -6.02
C PRO A 66 2.57 -11.21 -6.18
N GLY A 67 2.32 -10.12 -5.45
CA GLY A 67 1.02 -9.44 -5.42
C GLY A 67 -0.03 -10.10 -4.51
N GLU A 68 0.18 -11.35 -4.09
CA GLU A 68 -0.76 -12.15 -3.31
C GLU A 68 -0.34 -12.29 -1.84
N GLY A 69 -1.24 -12.79 -1.00
CA GLY A 69 -1.01 -13.04 0.42
C GLY A 69 -2.18 -12.63 1.30
N PHE A 70 -2.13 -13.05 2.57
CA PHE A 70 -3.19 -12.83 3.56
C PHE A 70 -3.54 -11.35 3.74
N LEU A 71 -2.54 -10.47 3.80
CA LEU A 71 -2.74 -9.03 4.03
C LEU A 71 -1.68 -8.21 3.30
N GLY A 72 -2.11 -7.20 2.54
CA GLY A 72 -1.20 -6.26 1.89
C GLY A 72 -1.81 -4.88 1.72
N VAL A 73 -0.97 -3.85 1.80
CA VAL A 73 -1.33 -2.48 1.44
C VAL A 73 -1.43 -2.37 -0.08
N VAL A 74 -2.40 -1.60 -0.56
CA VAL A 74 -2.50 -1.19 -1.95
C VAL A 74 -1.76 0.13 -2.11
N ASP A 75 -0.74 0.15 -2.96
CA ASP A 75 0.07 1.33 -3.21
C ASP A 75 -0.73 2.37 -4.03
N ALA A 76 -0.66 3.66 -3.69
CA ALA A 76 -1.34 4.71 -4.45
C ALA A 76 -0.52 5.14 -5.67
N ASP A 77 0.79 4.88 -5.64
CA ASP A 77 1.73 5.11 -6.72
C ASP A 77 2.40 3.77 -7.13
N GLN A 78 2.58 3.54 -8.42
CA GLN A 78 3.17 2.31 -8.98
C GLN A 78 4.56 2.54 -9.57
N HIS A 79 5.14 3.75 -9.40
CA HIS A 79 6.48 4.07 -9.87
C HIS A 79 7.53 3.29 -9.07
N THR A 80 8.34 2.50 -9.78
CA THR A 80 9.39 1.71 -9.13
C THR A 80 10.55 2.60 -8.66
N LEU A 81 10.77 2.66 -7.35
CA LEU A 81 11.95 3.30 -6.78
C LEU A 81 13.21 2.45 -6.95
N LYS A 82 14.29 3.10 -7.38
CA LYS A 82 15.59 2.46 -7.60
C LYS A 82 16.71 3.28 -6.99
N TRP A 83 17.63 2.58 -6.35
CA TRP A 83 18.87 3.15 -5.85
C TRP A 83 19.73 3.72 -6.98
N SER A 84 20.53 4.73 -6.69
CA SER A 84 21.55 5.24 -7.60
C SER A 84 22.50 4.09 -7.95
N GLY A 85 22.46 3.66 -9.20
CA GLY A 85 23.00 2.36 -9.64
C GLY A 85 21.98 1.43 -10.32
N ASN A 86 20.70 1.84 -10.39
CA ASN A 86 19.59 1.13 -11.06
C ASN A 86 19.16 -0.19 -10.38
N THR A 87 19.57 -0.40 -9.12
CA THR A 87 19.09 -1.52 -8.30
C THR A 87 17.73 -1.18 -7.70
N THR A 88 16.73 -2.05 -7.90
CA THR A 88 15.40 -1.90 -7.31
C THR A 88 15.46 -1.81 -5.78
N ALA A 89 14.74 -0.84 -5.21
CA ALA A 89 14.61 -0.72 -3.76
C ALA A 89 13.59 -1.73 -3.20
N SER A 90 13.80 -2.20 -1.97
CA SER A 90 12.89 -3.15 -1.33
C SER A 90 11.50 -2.57 -1.06
N THR A 91 10.50 -3.44 -0.88
CA THR A 91 9.07 -3.09 -0.72
C THR A 91 8.81 -1.96 0.26
N ARG A 92 9.53 -1.92 1.38
CA ARG A 92 9.37 -0.85 2.39
C ARG A 92 9.62 0.56 1.86
N TYR A 93 10.46 0.69 0.84
CA TYR A 93 10.68 1.97 0.19
C TYR A 93 9.67 2.20 -0.91
N GLN A 94 9.22 1.17 -1.62
CA GLN A 94 8.19 1.31 -2.65
C GLN A 94 6.90 1.85 -2.04
N VAL A 95 6.39 1.22 -0.98
CA VAL A 95 5.08 1.56 -0.39
C VAL A 95 5.10 2.76 0.57
N HIS A 96 6.07 3.66 0.44
CA HIS A 96 6.19 4.80 1.36
C HIS A 96 5.09 5.84 1.15
N ASP A 97 4.60 5.93 -0.08
CA ASP A 97 3.61 6.83 -0.62
C ASP A 97 2.29 6.10 -0.94
N ALA A 98 2.07 4.94 -0.32
CA ALA A 98 0.88 4.11 -0.53
C ALA A 98 -0.47 4.77 -0.14
N ALA A 99 -0.45 5.91 0.53
CA ALA A 99 -1.65 6.57 1.02
C ALA A 99 -2.32 7.44 -0.05
N PHE A 100 -3.62 7.22 -0.27
CA PHE A 100 -4.45 8.02 -1.15
C PHE A 100 -4.79 9.37 -0.49
N SER A 101 -4.62 10.47 -1.22
CA SER A 101 -4.70 11.82 -0.65
C SER A 101 -5.05 12.87 -1.71
N LEU A 102 -5.66 13.99 -1.27
CA LEU A 102 -5.82 15.22 -2.07
C LEU A 102 -4.54 16.07 -2.03
N GLN A 103 -3.66 15.82 -1.06
CA GLN A 103 -2.42 16.55 -0.88
C GLN A 103 -1.25 15.85 -1.58
N LYS A 104 -0.35 16.67 -2.10
CA LYS A 104 0.92 16.24 -2.68
C LYS A 104 1.72 15.42 -1.65
N GLY A 105 2.33 14.33 -2.09
CA GLY A 105 3.24 13.52 -1.28
C GLY A 105 4.46 14.31 -0.81
N ALA A 106 5.09 13.87 0.28
CA ALA A 106 6.29 14.51 0.79
C ALA A 106 7.49 14.22 -0.12
N SER A 107 8.45 15.15 -0.20
CA SER A 107 9.70 14.86 -0.90
C SER A 107 10.45 13.73 -0.21
N PHE A 108 10.80 12.68 -0.94
CA PHE A 108 11.49 11.52 -0.38
C PHE A 108 12.93 11.46 -0.87
N ARG A 109 13.87 11.34 0.09
CA ARG A 109 15.30 11.14 -0.21
C ARG A 109 16.04 10.41 0.89
N VAL A 110 16.49 9.20 0.60
CA VAL A 110 17.31 8.36 1.48
C VAL A 110 18.70 8.20 0.88
N ALA A 111 19.74 8.14 1.72
CA ALA A 111 21.11 7.85 1.30
C ALA A 111 21.72 6.80 2.23
N ILE A 112 22.25 5.71 1.67
CA ILE A 112 22.81 4.58 2.41
C ILE A 112 24.07 4.11 1.70
N ASN A 113 25.20 4.00 2.42
CA ASN A 113 26.47 3.46 1.89
C ASN A 113 26.90 4.07 0.54
N GLY A 114 26.71 5.38 0.36
CA GLY A 114 27.05 6.09 -0.88
C GLY A 114 26.02 5.97 -2.01
N SER A 115 24.97 5.16 -1.84
CA SER A 115 23.84 5.09 -2.77
C SER A 115 22.68 5.98 -2.32
N GLN A 116 21.94 6.55 -3.27
CA GLN A 116 20.80 7.44 -3.02
C GLN A 116 19.53 6.85 -3.60
N LEU A 117 18.43 7.02 -2.87
CA LEU A 117 17.08 6.72 -3.33
C LEU A 117 16.30 8.02 -3.29
N ILE A 118 15.73 8.42 -4.41
CA ILE A 118 14.95 9.64 -4.56
C ILE A 118 13.65 9.24 -5.23
N ASP A 119 12.56 9.75 -4.68
CA ASP A 119 11.28 9.75 -5.34
C ASP A 119 10.89 11.20 -5.68
N ASN A 120 10.48 11.42 -6.92
CA ASN A 120 10.01 12.70 -7.41
C ASN A 120 8.52 12.66 -7.79
N ASP A 121 7.91 11.47 -7.84
CA ASP A 121 6.56 11.22 -8.30
C ASP A 121 5.57 11.45 -7.14
N THR A 122 5.45 12.71 -6.77
CA THR A 122 4.73 13.13 -5.55
C THR A 122 3.30 13.57 -5.84
N SER A 123 2.76 13.24 -7.02
CA SER A 123 1.44 13.70 -7.45
C SER A 123 0.34 13.12 -6.56
N PRO A 124 -0.66 13.91 -6.14
CA PRO A 124 -1.73 13.39 -5.30
C PRO A 124 -2.58 12.36 -6.06
N THR A 125 -2.76 11.18 -5.46
CA THR A 125 -3.68 10.15 -5.95
C THR A 125 -4.87 10.02 -4.99
N PRO A 126 -6.04 10.63 -5.29
CA PRO A 126 -7.16 10.65 -4.36
C PRO A 126 -8.14 9.49 -4.53
N VAL A 127 -7.95 8.61 -5.52
CA VAL A 127 -8.91 7.57 -5.90
C VAL A 127 -8.22 6.21 -6.00
N PHE A 128 -8.69 5.27 -5.18
CA PHE A 128 -8.56 3.85 -5.43
C PHE A 128 -9.67 3.40 -6.39
N ASP A 129 -9.33 2.60 -7.40
CA ASP A 129 -10.19 2.05 -8.44
C ASP A 129 -9.73 0.62 -8.76
N ASP A 130 -10.52 -0.36 -8.33
CA ASP A 130 -10.16 -1.79 -8.42
C ASP A 130 -10.10 -2.33 -9.86
N SER A 131 -10.44 -1.50 -10.86
CA SER A 131 -10.24 -1.81 -12.27
C SER A 131 -8.82 -1.51 -12.76
N ARG A 132 -8.02 -0.78 -11.97
CA ARG A 132 -6.61 -0.48 -12.24
C ARG A 132 -5.70 -1.60 -11.72
N SER A 133 -4.53 -1.74 -12.35
CA SER A 133 -3.45 -2.57 -11.81
C SER A 133 -2.68 -1.78 -10.76
N TYR A 134 -2.45 -2.44 -9.62
CA TYR A 134 -1.64 -1.98 -8.50
C TYR A 134 -0.33 -2.78 -8.40
N ASP A 135 0.11 -3.34 -9.54
CA ASP A 135 1.36 -4.06 -9.65
C ASP A 135 2.52 -3.09 -9.81
N ASN A 136 3.61 -3.36 -9.10
CA ASN A 136 4.87 -2.66 -9.32
C ASN A 136 5.78 -3.52 -10.21
N LYS A 137 5.77 -3.27 -11.53
CA LYS A 137 6.49 -4.12 -12.51
C LYS A 137 8.00 -4.21 -12.27
N GLY A 138 8.61 -3.18 -11.70
CA GLY A 138 10.04 -3.18 -11.38
C GLY A 138 10.36 -3.77 -10.00
N ALA A 139 9.35 -4.02 -9.16
CA ALA A 139 9.43 -4.60 -7.82
C ALA A 139 8.18 -5.43 -7.52
N VAL A 140 8.01 -6.58 -8.19
CA VAL A 140 6.74 -7.36 -8.16
C VAL A 140 6.30 -7.75 -6.75
N ASP A 141 7.24 -7.98 -5.84
CA ASP A 141 6.98 -8.31 -4.44
C ASP A 141 6.37 -7.16 -3.63
N ALA A 142 6.35 -5.94 -4.18
CA ALA A 142 5.79 -4.74 -3.59
C ALA A 142 4.40 -4.37 -4.14
N GLY A 143 3.96 -5.02 -5.23
CA GLY A 143 2.62 -4.82 -5.79
C GLY A 143 1.53 -5.49 -4.96
N ARG A 144 0.28 -5.19 -5.30
CA ARG A 144 -0.88 -5.86 -4.72
C ARG A 144 -1.91 -6.20 -5.80
N ASN A 145 -2.20 -7.48 -5.97
CA ASN A 145 -3.31 -7.90 -6.80
C ASN A 145 -4.62 -7.61 -6.06
N VAL A 146 -5.58 -7.04 -6.78
CA VAL A 146 -6.91 -6.75 -6.25
C VAL A 146 -7.98 -7.25 -7.22
N PRO A 147 -9.12 -7.75 -6.71
CA PRO A 147 -10.22 -8.18 -7.57
C PRO A 147 -10.91 -6.97 -8.22
N ASN A 148 -11.42 -7.15 -9.44
CA ASN A 148 -12.19 -6.12 -10.13
C ASN A 148 -13.69 -6.33 -9.89
N TYR A 149 -14.24 -5.57 -8.95
CA TYR A 149 -15.68 -5.47 -8.71
C TYR A 149 -16.25 -4.11 -9.14
N GLY A 150 -15.46 -3.22 -9.73
CA GLY A 150 -15.84 -1.85 -10.06
C GLY A 150 -15.85 -0.90 -8.86
N LEU A 151 -15.35 -1.34 -7.70
CA LEU A 151 -15.26 -0.56 -6.48
C LEU A 151 -14.31 0.63 -6.66
N LYS A 152 -14.78 1.80 -6.25
CA LYS A 152 -13.97 3.02 -6.17
C LYS A 152 -14.08 3.63 -4.78
N ILE A 153 -12.95 4.09 -4.28
CA ILE A 153 -12.84 4.74 -2.98
C ILE A 153 -12.11 6.05 -3.20
N ARG A 154 -12.79 7.17 -2.96
CA ARG A 154 -12.28 8.51 -3.24
C ARG A 154 -12.20 9.35 -1.99
N VAL A 155 -11.03 9.95 -1.73
CA VAL A 155 -10.90 11.04 -0.77
C VAL A 155 -11.57 12.29 -1.37
N ILE A 156 -12.58 12.82 -0.69
CA ILE A 156 -13.39 13.99 -1.12
C ILE A 156 -13.33 15.15 -0.12
N GLY A 157 -12.45 15.07 0.87
CA GLY A 157 -12.16 16.15 1.80
C GLY A 157 -11.18 15.71 2.87
N GLU A 158 -10.33 16.63 3.30
CA GLU A 158 -9.38 16.46 4.41
C GLU A 158 -9.54 17.63 5.37
N SER A 159 -9.49 17.35 6.66
CA SER A 159 -9.35 18.37 7.70
C SER A 159 -8.02 19.14 7.53
N ALA A 160 -7.99 20.40 7.95
CA ALA A 160 -6.81 21.26 7.79
C ALA A 160 -5.55 20.72 8.51
N ASP A 161 -5.74 20.06 9.64
CA ASP A 161 -4.69 19.40 10.43
C ASP A 161 -4.54 17.90 10.11
N ARG A 162 -5.29 17.41 9.12
CA ARG A 162 -5.26 16.03 8.59
C ARG A 162 -5.57 14.95 9.63
N THR A 163 -6.30 15.29 10.70
CA THR A 163 -6.74 14.29 11.69
C THR A 163 -7.94 13.46 11.24
N ALA A 164 -8.69 13.96 10.27
CA ALA A 164 -9.85 13.30 9.69
C ALA A 164 -9.99 13.57 8.18
N ALA A 165 -10.69 12.68 7.50
CA ALA A 165 -11.04 12.81 6.08
C ALA A 165 -12.49 12.39 5.82
N ARG A 166 -13.00 12.82 4.66
CA ARG A 166 -14.26 12.38 4.10
C ARG A 166 -13.96 11.53 2.88
N VAL A 167 -14.45 10.28 2.91
CA VAL A 167 -14.23 9.29 1.85
C VAL A 167 -15.57 8.91 1.24
N LEU A 168 -15.62 8.82 -0.09
CA LEU A 168 -16.77 8.35 -0.86
C LEU A 168 -16.46 6.96 -1.41
N ILE A 169 -17.32 5.99 -1.09
CA ILE A 169 -17.25 4.61 -1.60
C ILE A 169 -18.39 4.43 -2.59
N TYR A 170 -18.08 3.99 -3.82
CA TYR A 170 -19.06 3.88 -4.90
C TYR A 170 -18.67 2.81 -5.93
N ARG A 171 -19.61 2.46 -6.81
CA ARG A 171 -19.43 1.56 -7.95
C ARG A 171 -20.09 2.17 -9.18
#